data_AF-A0A531LJM7-F1
#
_entry.id   AF-A0A531LJM7-F1
#
_cell.length_a   1.000
_cell.length_b   1.000
_cell.length_c   1.000
_cell.angle_alpha   90.00
_cell.angle_beta   90.00
_cell.angle_gamma   90.00
#
_symmetry.space_group_name_H-M   'P 1'
#
loop_
_entity.id
_entity.type
_entity.pdbx_description
1 polymer ?
#
loop_
_entity_poly.entity_id
_entity_poly.type
_entity_poly.pdbx_seq_one_letter_code
_entity_poly.pdbx_strand_id
1 'polypeptide(L)' 'ALQLIMRKLDDLGVPRILFLNKVDKAIAGVRDTLKMLQPASSVPLLLRQIPLRKDGVVIGSIDLALERAYIYREYA' A
#
# COMPACT_ATOMS: atom_id res chain seq x y z
N ALA A 1 14.39 8.33 -7.55
CA ALA A 1 13.40 9.44 -7.49
C ALA A 1 12.52 9.37 -6.24
N LEU A 2 11.80 8.26 -5.97
CA LEU A 2 10.85 8.16 -4.85
C LEU A 2 11.44 8.55 -3.49
N GLN A 3 12.61 8.01 -3.13
CA GLN A 3 13.28 8.33 -1.85
C GLN A 3 13.58 9.83 -1.67
N LEU A 4 13.99 10.52 -2.75
CA LEU A 4 14.23 11.97 -2.70
C LEU A 4 12.94 12.75 -2.46
N ILE A 5 11.86 12.35 -3.14
CA ILE A 5 10.54 12.98 -2.98
C ILE A 5 10.04 12.76 -1.55
N MET A 6 10.09 11.53 -1.06
CA MET A 6 9.65 11.17 0.29
C MET A 6 10.40 11.95 1.36
N ARG A 7 11.73 12.02 1.27
CA ARG A 7 12.55 12.81 2.20
C ARG A 7 12.21 14.29 2.17
N LYS A 8 12.02 14.89 0.99
CA LYS A 8 11.60 16.30 0.89
C LYS A 8 10.24 16.55 1.53
N LEU A 9 9.30 15.62 1.39
CA LEU A 9 7.99 15.73 2.04
C LEU A 9 8.11 15.58 3.56
N ASP A 10 8.99 14.69 4.04
CA ASP A 10 9.31 14.54 5.47
C ASP A 10 9.84 15.85 6.06
N ASP A 11 10.82 16.49 5.39
CA ASP A 11 11.40 17.76 5.83
C ASP A 11 10.36 18.90 5.91
N LEU A 12 9.35 18.85 5.04
CA LEU A 12 8.23 19.81 5.01
C LEU A 12 7.10 19.46 5.98
N GLY A 13 7.14 18.31 6.66
CA GLY A 13 6.09 17.86 7.57
C GLY A 13 4.74 17.57 6.90
N VAL A 14 4.72 17.28 5.59
CA VAL A 14 3.48 17.12 4.82
C VAL A 14 2.84 15.75 5.08
N PRO A 15 1.62 15.65 5.65
CA PRO A 15 0.94 14.37 5.82
C PRO A 15 0.67 13.68 4.46
N ARG A 16 0.85 12.36 4.38
CA ARG A 16 0.67 11.65 3.10
C ARG A 16 0.25 10.20 3.24
N ILE A 17 -0.23 9.67 2.11
CA ILE A 17 -0.56 8.26 1.91
C ILE A 17 0.21 7.77 0.68
N LEU A 18 0.75 6.56 0.75
CA LEU A 18 1.31 5.86 -0.40
C LEU A 18 0.29 4.85 -0.93
N PHE A 19 -0.10 5.01 -2.19
CA PHE A 19 -0.97 4.07 -2.87
C PHE A 19 -0.15 3.10 -3.71
N LEU A 20 -0.20 1.81 -3.37
CA LEU A 20 0.39 0.74 -4.18
C LEU A 20 -0.60 0.38 -5.29
N ASN A 21 -0.31 0.85 -6.51
CA ASN A 21 -1.15 0.58 -7.66
C ASN A 21 -0.83 -0.80 -8.28
N LYS A 22 -1.80 -1.37 -9.02
CA LYS A 22 -1.66 -2.61 -9.81
C LYS A 22 -1.24 -3.83 -8.98
N VAL A 23 -1.74 -3.95 -7.75
CA VAL A 23 -1.45 -5.09 -6.85
C VAL A 23 -1.93 -6.44 -7.38
N ASP A 24 -2.86 -6.43 -8.33
CA ASP A 24 -3.30 -7.58 -9.13
C ASP A 24 -2.18 -8.16 -10.01
N LYS A 25 -1.24 -7.33 -10.46
CA LYS A 25 -0.11 -7.72 -11.32
C LYS A 25 1.22 -7.82 -10.58
N ALA A 26 1.23 -7.56 -9.28
CA ALA A 26 2.45 -7.54 -8.49
C ALA A 26 2.99 -8.96 -8.27
N ILE A 27 4.29 -9.13 -8.55
CA ILE A 27 5.02 -10.39 -8.29
C ILE A 27 5.35 -10.52 -6.80
N ALA A 28 5.67 -9.39 -6.15
CA ALA A 28 6.00 -9.36 -4.72
C ALA A 28 4.73 -9.20 -3.86
N GLY A 29 4.72 -9.84 -2.69
CA GLY A 29 3.69 -9.61 -1.68
C GLY A 29 3.81 -8.23 -1.07
N VAL A 30 2.68 -7.66 -0.62
CA VAL A 30 2.64 -6.29 -0.04
C VAL A 30 3.55 -6.11 1.18
N ARG A 31 3.83 -7.18 1.93
CA ARG A 31 4.78 -7.14 3.06
C ARG A 31 6.21 -6.94 2.59
N ASP A 32 6.61 -7.58 1.49
CA ASP A 32 7.95 -7.43 0.94
C ASP A 32 8.11 -6.10 0.24
N THR A 33 7.06 -5.65 -0.47
CA THR A 33 7.01 -4.28 -1.00
C THR A 33 7.13 -3.24 0.12
N LEU A 34 6.43 -3.42 1.25
CA LEU A 34 6.56 -2.53 2.39
C LEU A 34 8.01 -2.49 2.90
N LYS A 35 8.64 -3.65 3.12
CA LYS A 35 10.05 -3.72 3.57
C LYS A 35 10.99 -2.97 2.62
N MET A 36 10.82 -3.14 1.32
CA MET A 36 11.61 -2.45 0.30
C MET A 36 11.40 -0.92 0.34
N LEU A 37 10.20 -0.45 0.70
CA LEU A 37 9.87 0.96 0.77
C LEU A 37 10.27 1.64 2.08
N GLN A 38 10.48 0.89 3.17
CA GLN A 38 10.83 1.49 4.48
C GLN A 38 11.98 2.50 4.41
N PRO A 39 13.11 2.23 3.71
CA PRO A 39 14.22 3.19 3.65
C PRO A 39 13.93 4.49 2.88
N ALA A 40 12.79 4.55 2.17
CA ALA A 40 12.42 5.74 1.40
C ALA A 40 11.89 6.88 2.27
N SER A 41 11.42 6.59 3.49
CA SER A 41 10.75 7.53 4.40
C SER A 41 11.47 7.54 5.74
N SER A 42 11.66 8.70 6.36
CA SER A 42 12.15 8.77 7.76
C SER A 42 11.06 8.43 8.76
N VAL A 43 9.79 8.66 8.38
CA VAL A 43 8.61 8.23 9.13
C VAL A 43 8.26 6.78 8.75
N PRO A 44 8.03 5.87 9.73
CA PRO A 44 7.68 4.49 9.44
C PRO A 44 6.45 4.35 8.56
N LEU A 45 6.55 3.55 7.50
CA LEU A 45 5.42 3.22 6.64
C LEU A 45 4.62 2.06 7.26
N LEU A 46 3.31 2.19 7.31
CA LEU A 46 2.40 1.18 7.84
C LEU A 46 1.40 0.73 6.76
N LEU A 47 1.07 -0.56 6.74
CA LEU A 47 -0.01 -1.06 5.91
C LEU A 47 -1.34 -0.59 6.51
N ARG A 48 -2.09 0.19 5.74
CA ARG A 48 -3.49 0.52 6.05
C ARG A 48 -4.47 -0.48 5.46
N GLN A 49 -4.17 -0.94 4.24
CA GLN A 49 -4.95 -1.92 3.51
C GLN A 49 -4.06 -3.06 3.01
N ILE A 50 -4.62 -4.26 2.94
CA ILE A 50 -3.98 -5.43 2.34
C ILE A 50 -4.89 -6.02 1.26
N PRO A 51 -4.33 -6.63 0.20
CA PRO A 51 -5.13 -7.22 -0.86
C PRO A 51 -5.89 -8.43 -0.31
N LEU A 52 -7.18 -8.50 -0.63
CA LEU A 52 -7.98 -9.71 -0.44
C LEU A 52 -7.82 -10.59 -1.68
N ARG A 53 -7.40 -11.84 -1.47
CA ARG A 53 -7.17 -12.80 -2.55
C ARG A 53 -8.08 -14.01 -2.42
N LYS A 54 -8.53 -14.52 -3.56
CA LYS A 54 -9.18 -15.82 -3.71
C LYS A 54 -8.52 -16.54 -4.88
N ASP A 55 -8.02 -17.76 -4.63
CA ASP A 55 -7.34 -18.58 -5.63
C ASP A 55 -6.22 -17.84 -6.38
N GLY A 56 -5.45 -17.02 -5.64
CA GLY A 56 -4.36 -16.20 -6.17
C GLY A 56 -4.78 -14.87 -6.81
N VAL A 57 -6.05 -14.71 -7.17
CA VAL A 57 -6.61 -13.51 -7.80
C VAL A 57 -6.96 -12.47 -6.74
N VAL A 58 -6.60 -11.21 -6.97
CA VAL A 58 -7.03 -10.09 -6.12
C VAL A 58 -8.50 -9.80 -6.38
N ILE A 59 -9.35 -9.98 -5.37
CA ILE A 59 -10.81 -9.78 -5.45
C ILE A 59 -11.27 -8.56 -4.64
N GLY A 60 -10.35 -7.84 -4.00
CA GLY A 60 -10.69 -6.78 -3.07
C GLY A 60 -9.54 -6.32 -2.19
N SER A 61 -9.90 -5.66 -1.08
CA SER A 61 -8.97 -5.23 -0.04
C SER A 61 -9.56 -5.42 1.35
N ILE A 62 -8.70 -5.54 2.36
CA ILE A 62 -9.07 -5.49 3.78
C ILE A 62 -8.49 -4.20 4.36
N ASP A 63 -9.34 -3.36 4.93
CA ASP A 63 -8.92 -2.19 5.73
C ASP A 63 -8.70 -2.62 7.17
N LEU A 64 -7.47 -2.44 7.66
CA LEU A 64 -7.04 -2.94 8.95
C LEU A 64 -7.54 -2.09 10.13
N ALA A 65 -7.83 -0.81 9.93
CA ALA A 65 -8.32 0.02 11.04
C ALA A 65 -9.85 0.04 11.13
N LEU A 66 -10.54 -0.25 10.02
CA LEU A 66 -11.99 -0.44 10.00
C LEU A 66 -12.40 -1.90 10.23
N GLU A 67 -11.44 -2.82 10.28
CA GLU A 67 -11.66 -4.27 10.39
C GLU A 67 -12.66 -4.79 9.35
N ARG A 68 -12.56 -4.28 8.11
CA ARG A 68 -13.54 -4.54 7.05
C ARG A 68 -12.90 -5.03 5.76
N ALA A 69 -13.53 -6.02 5.13
CA ALA A 69 -13.21 -6.44 3.77
C ALA A 69 -14.13 -5.75 2.74
N TYR A 70 -13.53 -5.24 1.66
CA TYR A 70 -14.19 -4.67 0.51
C TYR A 70 -13.97 -5.59 -0.69
N ILE A 71 -15.05 -5.98 -1.37
CA ILE A 71 -15.01 -6.81 -2.57
C ILE A 71 -15.15 -5.92 -3.80
N TYR A 72 -14.24 -6.04 -4.75
CA TYR A 72 -14.32 -5.33 -6.01
C TYR A 72 -15.42 -5.93 -6.89
N ARG A 73 -16.23 -5.06 -7.51
CA ARG A 73 -17.26 -5.42 -8.47
C ARG A 73 -16.94 -4.72 -9.77
N GLU A 74 -16.91 -5.46 -10.88
CA GLU A 74 -16.52 -4.92 -12.19
C GLU A 74 -17.44 -3.79 -12.70
N TYR A 75 -18.67 -3.71 -12.19
CA TYR A 75 -19.73 -2.83 -12.72
C TYR A 75 -20.45 -2.04 -11.63
N ALA A 76 -19.76 -1.62 -10.56
CA ALA A 76 -20.35 -0.69 -9.59
C ALA A 76 -20.37 0.75 -10.16
#